data_AF-B9IE46-F1
#
_entry.id   AF-B9IE46-F1
#
_cell.length_a   1.000
_cell.length_b   1.000
_cell.length_c   1.000
_cell.angle_alpha   90.00
_cell.angle_beta   90.00
_cell.angle_gamma   90.00
#
_symmetry.space_group_name_H-M   'P 1'
#
loop_
_entity.id
_entity.type
_entity.pdbx_description
1 polymer ?
#
loop_
_entity_poly.entity_id
_entity_poly.type
_entity_poly.pdbx_seq_one_letter_code
_entity_poly.pdbx_strand_id
1 'polypeptide(L)'
;MDHLKGGILRPQKKGPAVQRSRSRTLTAVHEAMLEDLVMPAEIAGRRIRYRIDGSKIMKDFLDPKEHNSTEYELEAFSAVYRKLSGKDVVFEYPVTGA
;
A
#
# COMPACT_ATOMS: atom_id res chain seq x y z
N MET A 1 -21.94 14.70 19.71
CA MET A 1 -22.09 13.50 18.86
C MET A 1 -20.85 13.42 17.98
N ASP A 2 -19.65 13.30 18.59
CA ASP A 2 -18.38 13.74 17.96
C ASP A 2 -17.25 12.71 18.06
N HIS A 3 -17.57 11.42 17.98
CA HIS A 3 -16.61 10.37 18.41
C HIS A 3 -16.34 9.27 17.37
N LEU A 4 -16.54 9.54 16.07
CA LEU A 4 -16.07 8.65 14.99
C LEU A 4 -14.91 9.29 14.19
N LYS A 5 -13.94 9.87 14.90
CA LYS A 5 -12.66 10.32 14.34
C LYS A 5 -11.66 9.15 14.14
N GLY A 6 -12.10 7.94 13.81
CA GLY A 6 -11.23 6.76 13.63
C GLY A 6 -10.85 6.41 12.18
N GLY A 7 -11.54 6.95 11.17
CA GLY A 7 -11.38 6.53 9.76
C GLY A 7 -10.62 7.50 8.86
N ILE A 8 -10.32 7.01 7.65
CA ILE A 8 -9.78 7.81 6.52
C ILE A 8 -10.71 9.01 6.27
N LEU A 9 -10.19 10.22 6.42
CA LEU A 9 -10.99 11.44 6.24
C LEU A 9 -11.35 11.62 4.75
N ARG A 10 -12.49 12.21 4.41
CA ARG A 10 -12.78 12.53 3.00
C ARG A 10 -12.25 13.93 2.66
N PRO A 11 -11.67 14.17 1.47
CA PRO A 11 -11.34 15.52 1.03
C PRO A 11 -12.61 16.37 1.01
N GLN A 12 -12.57 17.57 1.59
CA GLN A 12 -13.72 18.48 1.60
C GLN A 12 -13.75 19.28 0.29
N LYS A 13 -14.95 19.47 -0.29
CA LYS A 13 -15.12 20.07 -1.63
C LYS A 13 -15.13 21.61 -1.62
N LYS A 14 -15.37 22.27 -0.48
CA LYS A 14 -15.29 23.74 -0.25
C LYS A 14 -15.46 24.08 1.24
N GLY A 15 -14.78 25.11 1.73
CA GLY A 15 -14.86 25.64 3.12
C GLY A 15 -13.49 25.90 3.75
N PRO A 16 -13.40 26.70 4.84
CA PRO A 16 -12.12 26.95 5.51
C PRO A 16 -11.56 25.61 5.97
N ALA A 17 -10.35 25.31 5.48
CA ALA A 17 -9.73 24.02 5.61
C ALA A 17 -9.58 23.67 7.10
N VAL A 18 -10.41 22.76 7.60
CA VAL A 18 -10.00 21.97 8.78
C VAL A 18 -8.70 21.30 8.37
N GLN A 19 -7.59 21.71 8.98
CA GLN A 19 -6.26 21.22 8.66
C GLN A 19 -6.24 19.70 8.82
N ARG A 20 -6.29 19.00 7.69
CA ARG A 20 -6.32 17.54 7.67
C ARG A 20 -4.93 17.02 8.01
N SER A 21 -4.83 16.17 9.03
CA SER A 21 -3.58 15.47 9.30
C SER A 21 -3.22 14.57 8.12
N ARG A 22 -1.97 14.66 7.65
CA ARG A 22 -1.49 13.88 6.49
C ARG A 22 -1.57 12.36 6.72
N SER A 23 -1.37 11.93 7.96
CA SER A 23 -1.50 10.53 8.41
C SER A 23 -2.87 9.92 8.16
N ARG A 24 -3.91 10.72 8.00
CA ARG A 24 -5.30 10.26 7.79
C ARG A 24 -5.76 10.41 6.35
N THR A 25 -4.81 10.48 5.41
CA THR A 25 -5.07 10.49 3.97
C THR A 25 -5.29 9.08 3.42
N LEU A 26 -6.13 8.93 2.38
CA LEU A 26 -6.35 7.63 1.73
C LEU A 26 -5.02 7.05 1.25
N THR A 27 -4.14 7.88 0.71
CA THR A 27 -2.80 7.50 0.28
C THR A 27 -1.94 7.05 1.46
N ALA A 28 -1.80 7.86 2.51
CA ALA A 28 -0.96 7.52 3.66
C ALA A 28 -1.42 6.23 4.37
N VAL A 29 -2.74 6.03 4.52
CA VAL A 29 -3.27 4.81 5.14
C VAL A 29 -3.02 3.58 4.26
N HIS A 30 -3.17 3.71 2.94
CA HIS A 30 -2.88 2.60 2.02
C HIS A 30 -1.38 2.24 1.99
N GLU A 31 -0.50 3.22 2.21
CA GLU A 31 0.95 3.00 2.29
C GLU A 31 1.31 2.30 3.61
N ALA A 32 0.81 2.80 4.75
CA ALA A 32 1.01 2.18 6.06
C ALA A 32 0.48 0.74 6.12
N MET A 33 -0.66 0.47 5.50
CA MET A 33 -1.21 -0.90 5.43
C MET A 33 -0.32 -1.88 4.67
N LEU A 34 0.44 -1.42 3.67
CA LEU A 34 1.37 -2.29 2.95
C LEU A 34 2.59 -2.61 3.81
N GLU A 35 3.06 -1.65 4.59
CA GLU A 35 4.14 -1.85 5.56
C GLU A 35 3.72 -2.83 6.67
N ASP A 36 2.50 -2.68 7.20
CA ASP A 36 1.96 -3.57 8.24
C ASP A 36 1.75 -5.01 7.75
N LEU A 37 1.38 -5.20 6.48
CA LEU A 37 1.11 -6.53 5.92
C LEU A 37 2.38 -7.37 5.71
N VAL A 38 3.50 -6.71 5.42
CA VAL A 38 4.71 -7.41 4.96
C VAL A 38 5.73 -7.62 6.09
N MET A 39 5.42 -7.16 7.31
CA MET A 39 6.25 -7.42 8.50
C MET A 39 6.53 -8.93 8.63
N PRO A 40 7.80 -9.37 8.77
CA PRO A 40 9.02 -8.62 9.11
C PRO A 40 9.75 -7.89 7.96
N ALA A 41 9.38 -8.14 6.70
CA ALA A 41 10.11 -7.64 5.55
C ALA A 41 9.81 -6.18 5.23
N GLU A 42 10.87 -5.41 4.95
CA GLU A 42 10.75 -4.02 4.53
C GLU A 42 10.59 -3.90 3.01
N ILE A 43 9.79 -2.93 2.59
CA ILE A 43 9.61 -2.59 1.19
C ILE A 43 10.79 -1.73 0.73
N ALA A 44 11.76 -2.35 0.04
CA ALA A 44 12.94 -1.70 -0.51
C ALA A 44 12.62 -0.69 -1.63
N GLY A 45 11.51 -0.90 -2.35
CA GLY A 45 11.10 0.02 -3.41
C GLY A 45 9.69 -0.23 -3.91
N ARG A 46 9.12 0.78 -4.57
CA ARG A 46 7.78 0.71 -5.16
C ARG A 46 7.79 1.24 -6.58
N ARG A 47 7.20 0.49 -7.51
CA ARG A 47 7.01 0.90 -8.90
C ARG A 47 5.54 0.81 -9.26
N ILE A 48 5.05 1.82 -9.94
CA ILE A 48 3.68 1.84 -10.43
C ILE A 48 3.73 1.68 -11.95
N ARG A 49 3.10 0.62 -12.46
CA ARG A 49 2.93 0.42 -13.90
C ARG A 49 1.50 0.79 -14.30
N TYR A 50 1.39 1.71 -15.24
CA TYR A 50 0.14 2.02 -15.91
C TYR A 50 0.07 1.20 -17.20
N ARG A 51 -1.03 0.44 -17.38
CA ARG A 51 -1.33 -0.27 -18.63
C ARG A 51 -2.06 0.67 -19.60
N ILE A 52 -2.07 0.29 -20.87
CA ILE A 52 -2.76 1.04 -21.94
C ILE A 52 -4.27 1.13 -21.65
N ASP A 53 -4.83 0.11 -21.00
CA ASP A 53 -6.24 0.06 -20.58
C ASP A 53 -6.56 0.99 -19.40
N GLY A 54 -5.58 1.78 -18.91
CA GLY A 54 -5.73 2.66 -17.76
C GLY A 54 -5.65 1.95 -16.40
N SER A 55 -5.57 0.62 -16.38
CA SER A 55 -5.37 -0.14 -15.15
C SER A 55 -3.98 0.11 -14.55
N LYS A 56 -3.93 0.17 -13.22
CA LYS A 56 -2.73 0.45 -12.44
C LYS A 56 -2.33 -0.80 -11.67
N ILE A 57 -1.08 -1.23 -11.86
CA ILE A 57 -0.48 -2.31 -11.07
C ILE A 57 0.65 -1.73 -10.24
N MET A 58 0.59 -1.98 -8.95
CA MET A 58 1.66 -1.60 -8.01
C MET A 58 2.58 -2.80 -7.82
N LYS A 59 3.86 -2.61 -8.08
CA LYS A 59 4.93 -3.58 -7.87
C LYS A 59 5.74 -3.11 -6.67
N ASP A 60 5.61 -3.82 -5.56
CA ASP A 60 6.36 -3.54 -4.34
C ASP A 60 7.51 -4.55 -4.25
N PHE A 61 8.72 -4.01 -4.08
CA PHE A 61 9.96 -4.78 -4.00
C PHE A 61 10.32 -4.98 -2.55
N LEU A 62 10.45 -6.24 -2.12
CA LEU A 62 10.85 -6.59 -0.76
C LEU A 62 12.36 -6.75 -0.66
N ASP A 63 12.94 -6.60 0.54
CA ASP A 63 14.36 -6.86 0.76
C ASP A 63 14.66 -8.35 0.46
N PRO A 64 15.60 -8.66 -0.46
CA PRO A 64 15.97 -10.04 -0.78
C PRO A 64 16.51 -10.84 0.41
N LYS A 65 16.94 -10.21 1.51
CA LYS A 65 17.38 -10.91 2.72
C LYS A 65 16.27 -11.74 3.37
N GLU A 66 15.02 -11.32 3.20
CA GLU A 66 13.86 -11.94 3.84
C GLU A 66 13.08 -12.87 2.91
N HIS A 67 13.67 -13.18 1.76
CA HIS A 67 13.10 -14.04 0.73
C HIS A 67 12.57 -15.36 1.27
N ASN A 68 13.41 -16.08 2.02
CA ASN A 68 13.08 -17.42 2.52
C ASN A 68 11.90 -17.43 3.51
N SER A 69 11.63 -16.31 4.18
CA SER A 69 10.60 -16.22 5.20
C SER A 69 9.26 -15.76 4.65
N THR A 70 9.23 -14.94 3.60
CA THR A 70 8.00 -14.29 3.12
C THR A 70 7.54 -14.78 1.74
N GLU A 71 8.35 -15.56 1.03
CA GLU A 71 8.02 -16.10 -0.31
C GLU A 71 6.70 -16.88 -0.35
N TYR A 72 6.40 -17.70 0.68
CA TYR A 72 5.19 -18.52 0.70
C TYR A 72 3.91 -17.71 1.01
N GLU A 73 4.04 -16.46 1.46
CA GLU A 73 2.92 -15.59 1.87
C GLU A 73 2.56 -14.52 0.83
N LEU A 74 3.36 -14.37 -0.24
CA LEU A 74 3.20 -13.27 -1.22
C LEU A 74 1.80 -13.24 -1.86
N GLU A 75 1.24 -14.41 -2.16
CA GLU A 75 -0.12 -14.51 -2.69
C GLU A 75 -1.17 -14.03 -1.66
N ALA A 76 -0.98 -14.37 -0.39
CA ALA A 76 -1.86 -13.96 0.69
C ALA A 76 -1.82 -12.44 0.90
N PHE A 77 -0.64 -11.81 0.89
CA PHE A 77 -0.51 -10.35 1.00
C PHE A 77 -1.26 -9.64 -0.13
N SER A 78 -1.12 -10.12 -1.37
CA SER A 78 -1.82 -9.54 -2.52
C SER A 78 -3.35 -9.66 -2.38
N ALA A 79 -3.84 -10.81 -1.89
CA ALA A 79 -5.25 -11.08 -1.72
C ALA A 79 -5.87 -10.21 -0.61
N VAL A 80 -5.18 -10.08 0.54
CA VAL A 80 -5.62 -9.26 1.66
C VAL A 80 -5.64 -7.78 1.28
N TYR A 81 -4.57 -7.28 0.64
CA TYR A 81 -4.53 -5.89 0.22
C TYR A 81 -5.62 -5.55 -0.81
N ARG A 82 -5.88 -6.46 -1.77
CA ARG A 82 -6.98 -6.31 -2.73
C ARG A 82 -8.33 -6.29 -2.02
N LYS A 83 -8.54 -7.11 -0.99
CA LYS A 83 -9.80 -7.16 -0.24
C LYS A 83 -10.05 -5.88 0.56
N LEU A 84 -9.02 -5.30 1.17
CA LEU A 84 -9.15 -4.11 2.01
C LEU A 84 -9.19 -2.81 1.19
N SER A 85 -8.40 -2.73 0.11
CA SER A 85 -8.17 -1.48 -0.62
C SER A 85 -8.78 -1.44 -2.02
N GLY A 86 -9.16 -2.59 -2.59
CA GLY A 86 -9.62 -2.72 -3.97
C GLY A 86 -8.54 -2.49 -5.02
N LYS A 87 -7.25 -2.42 -4.64
CA LYS A 87 -6.13 -2.19 -5.55
C LYS A 87 -5.32 -3.47 -5.74
N ASP A 88 -4.83 -3.67 -6.96
CA ASP A 88 -3.94 -4.78 -7.28
C ASP A 88 -2.48 -4.42 -6.95
N VAL A 89 -1.84 -5.29 -6.17
CA VAL A 89 -0.42 -5.23 -5.80
C VAL A 89 0.23 -6.56 -6.14
N VAL A 90 1.46 -6.49 -6.62
CA VAL A 90 2.33 -7.64 -6.86
C VAL A 90 3.61 -7.43 -6.05
N PHE A 91 3.97 -8.42 -5.24
CA PHE A 91 5.21 -8.42 -4.46
C PHE A 91 6.27 -9.21 -5.22
N GLU A 92 7.45 -8.60 -5.41
CA GLU A 92 8.58 -9.20 -6.11
C GLU A 92 9.87 -8.90 -5.34
N TYR A 93 10.93 -9.66 -5.57
CA TYR A 93 12.26 -9.31 -5.07
C TYR A 93 13.05 -8.62 -6.17
N PRO A 94 13.89 -7.62 -5.84
CA PRO A 94 14.76 -7.00 -6.83
C PRO A 94 15.74 -8.04 -7.35
N VAL A 95 15.72 -8.30 -8.66
CA VAL A 95 16.74 -9.13 -9.31
C VAL A 95 18.02 -8.32 -9.29
N THR A 96 18.98 -8.68 -8.43
CA THR A 96 20.30 -8.06 -8.42
C THR A 96 20.99 -8.44 -9.74
N GLY A 97 20.95 -7.56 -10.74
CA GLY A 97 21.63 -7.79 -12.01
C GLY A 97 21.08 -6.99 -13.18
N ALA A 98 21.57 -5.76 -13.34
CA ALA A 98 21.87 -5.13 -14.62
C ALA A 98 22.96 -4.08 -14.40
#